data_AF-U6SRQ8-F1
#
_entry.id   AF-U6SRQ8-F1
#
_cell.length_a   1.000
_cell.length_b   1.000
_cell.length_c   1.000
_cell.angle_alpha   90.00
_cell.angle_beta   90.00
_cell.angle_gamma   90.00
#
_symmetry.space_group_name_H-M   'P 1'
#
loop_
_entity.id
_entity.type
_entity.pdbx_description
1 polymer ?
#
loop_
_entity_poly.entity_id
_entity_poly.type
_entity_poly.pdbx_seq_one_letter_code
_entity_poly.pdbx_strand_id
1 'polypeptide(L)' 'MFTTKELALIEDEIRAEEITAKTMNWCAAHCVDDELRSLIEHMAESHQKNIIQISTYLNQAKLQ' A
#
# COMPACT_ATOMS: atom_id res chain seq x y z
N MET A 1 20.75 9.26 4.15
CA MET A 1 20.43 8.96 5.56
C MET A 1 19.19 9.76 5.96
N PHE A 2 18.09 9.07 6.27
CA PHE A 2 16.87 9.71 6.76
C PHE A 2 16.96 10.01 8.26
N THR A 3 16.35 11.10 8.69
CA THR A 3 16.13 11.36 10.12
C THR A 3 15.10 10.38 10.69
N THR A 4 15.11 10.18 12.01
CA THR A 4 14.14 9.33 12.71
C THR A 4 12.69 9.76 12.44
N LYS A 5 12.46 11.07 12.30
CA LYS A 5 11.14 11.62 11.98
C LYS A 5 10.68 11.24 10.58
N GLU A 6 11.56 11.33 9.58
CA GLU A 6 11.25 10.95 8.20
C GLU A 6 11.00 9.45 8.08
N LEU A 7 11.78 8.62 8.79
CA LEU A 7 11.54 7.17 8.85
C LEU A 7 10.17 6.84 9.41
N ALA A 8 9.77 7.48 10.52
CA ALA A 8 8.46 7.27 11.12
C ALA A 8 7.31 7.67 10.18
N LEU A 9 7.45 8.79 9.46
CA LEU A 9 6.45 9.22 8.48
C LEU A 9 6.31 8.22 7.33
N ILE A 10 7.43 7.68 6.82
CA ILE A 10 7.37 6.70 5.72
C ILE A 10 6.78 5.37 6.21
N GLU A 11 7.11 4.94 7.44
CA GLU A 11 6.52 3.74 8.05
C GLU A 11 5.00 3.88 8.26
N ASP A 12 4.54 5.06 8.67
CA ASP A 12 3.11 5.38 8.77
C ASP A 12 2.40 5.35 7.41
N GLU A 13 3.02 5.90 6.36
CA GLU A 13 2.48 5.86 4.99
C GLU A 13 2.37 4.42 4.45
N ILE A 14 3.40 3.58 4.65
CA ILE A 14 3.34 2.16 4.29
C ILE A 14 2.15 1.48 4.98
N ARG A 15 1.94 1.77 6.27
CA ARG A 15 0.84 1.19 7.04
C ARG A 15 -0.52 1.68 6.55
N ALA A 16 -0.65 2.95 6.21
CA ALA A 16 -1.88 3.53 5.67
C ALA A 16 -2.25 2.88 4.32
N GLU A 17 -1.26 2.71 3.45
CA GLU A 17 -1.39 2.01 2.17
C GLU A 17 -1.83 0.55 2.36
N GLU A 18 -1.23 -0.17 3.32
CA GLU A 18 -1.61 -1.56 3.63
C GLU A 18 -3.06 -1.68 4.09
N ILE A 19 -3.50 -0.77 4.97
CA ILE A 19 -4.88 -0.73 5.45
C ILE A 19 -5.82 -0.48 4.28
N THR A 20 -5.49 0.48 3.42
CA THR A 20 -6.29 0.84 2.24
C THR A 20 -6.45 -0.35 1.30
N ALA A 21 -5.36 -1.03 0.93
CA ALA A 21 -5.42 -2.21 0.08
C ALA A 21 -6.24 -3.35 0.69
N LYS A 22 -6.10 -3.61 2.01
CA LYS A 22 -6.87 -4.63 2.72
C LYS A 22 -8.37 -4.29 2.75
N THR A 23 -8.70 -3.02 3.00
CA THR A 23 -10.09 -2.55 2.98
C THR A 23 -10.69 -2.66 1.59
N MET A 24 -9.96 -2.31 0.54
CA MET A 24 -10.42 -2.49 -0.85
C MET A 24 -10.69 -3.95 -1.18
N ASN A 25 -9.77 -4.86 -0.85
CA ASN A 25 -9.99 -6.29 -1.04
C ASN A 25 -11.20 -6.81 -0.26
N TRP A 26 -11.42 -6.32 0.96
CA TRP A 26 -12.61 -6.64 1.73
C TRP A 26 -13.89 -6.13 1.04
N CYS A 27 -13.89 -4.90 0.51
CA CYS A 27 -15.01 -4.37 -0.25
C CYS A 27 -15.29 -5.19 -1.52
N ALA A 28 -14.25 -5.55 -2.28
CA ALA A 28 -14.35 -6.38 -3.47
C ALA A 28 -14.99 -7.75 -3.18
N ALA A 29 -14.61 -8.38 -2.06
CA ALA A 29 -15.16 -9.68 -1.64
C ALA A 29 -16.67 -9.64 -1.31
N HIS A 30 -17.21 -8.47 -0.98
CA HIS A 30 -18.64 -8.27 -0.71
C HIS A 30 -19.37 -7.59 -1.87
N CYS A 31 -18.69 -7.34 -2.98
CA CYS A 31 -19.26 -6.70 -4.15
C CYS A 31 -19.95 -7.74 -5.04
N VAL A 32 -21.23 -7.49 -5.34
CA VAL A 32 -22.06 -8.35 -6.21
C VAL A 32 -21.88 -7.98 -7.68
N ASP A 33 -21.51 -6.73 -7.96
CA ASP A 33 -21.28 -6.23 -9.31
C ASP A 33 -19.85 -6.59 -9.76
N ASP A 34 -19.74 -7.34 -10.86
CA ASP A 34 -18.48 -7.89 -11.33
C ASP A 34 -17.51 -6.82 -11.87
N GLU A 35 -18.04 -5.76 -12.50
CA GLU A 35 -17.23 -4.66 -13.03
C GLU A 35 -16.64 -3.84 -11.89
N LEU A 36 -17.47 -3.49 -10.90
CA LEU A 36 -17.06 -2.79 -9.71
C LEU A 36 -16.08 -3.61 -8.86
N ARG A 37 -16.31 -4.92 -8.72
CA ARG A 37 -15.36 -5.82 -8.03
C ARG A 37 -14.00 -5.77 -8.69
N SER A 38 -13.95 -5.94 -10.01
CA SER A 38 -12.69 -5.92 -10.77
C SER A 38 -11.97 -4.59 -10.64
N LEU A 39 -12.69 -3.47 -10.69
CA LEU A 39 -12.12 -2.14 -10.47
C LEU A 39 -11.48 -2.01 -9.09
N ILE A 40 -12.19 -2.42 -8.04
CA ILE A 40 -11.70 -2.34 -6.65
C ILE A 40 -10.48 -3.25 -6.44
N GLU A 41 -10.48 -4.46 -7.01
CA GLU A 41 -9.33 -5.37 -6.98
C GLU A 41 -8.11 -4.73 -7.66
N HIS A 42 -8.31 -4.09 -8.82
CA HIS A 42 -7.22 -3.40 -9.53
C HIS A 42 -6.64 -2.23 -8.73
N MET A 43 -7.50 -1.49 -8.03
CA MET A 43 -7.05 -0.43 -7.11
C MET A 43 -6.25 -1.02 -5.95
N ALA A 44 -6.73 -2.10 -5.32
CA ALA A 44 -6.04 -2.77 -4.23
C ALA A 44 -4.64 -3.27 -4.66
N GLU A 45 -4.52 -3.87 -5.85
CA GLU A 45 -3.24 -4.26 -6.43
C GLU A 45 -2.30 -3.08 -6.65
N SER A 46 -2.83 -1.92 -7.07
CA SER A 46 -2.03 -0.71 -7.24
C SER A 46 -1.43 -0.24 -5.91
N HIS A 47 -2.22 -0.22 -4.84
CA HIS A 47 -1.75 0.12 -3.50
C HIS A 47 -0.69 -0.88 -3.00
N GLN A 48 -0.87 -2.18 -3.26
CA GLN A 48 0.14 -3.21 -2.98
C GLN A 48 1.47 -2.96 -3.70
N LYS A 49 1.43 -2.53 -4.97
CA LYS A 49 2.65 -2.16 -5.73
C LYS A 49 3.35 -0.96 -5.11
N ASN A 50 2.61 0.05 -4.67
CA ASN A 50 3.17 1.23 -4.00
C ASN A 50 3.91 0.84 -2.71
N ILE A 51 3.33 -0.02 -1.88
CA ILE A 51 3.96 -0.54 -0.66
C ILE A 51 5.30 -1.19 -0.96
N ILE A 52 5.36 -2.04 -1.99
CA ILE A 52 6.60 -2.72 -2.40
C ILE A 52 7.64 -1.68 -2.84
N GLN A 53 7.25 -0.68 -3.63
CA GLN A 53 8.15 0.37 -4.10
C GLN A 53 8.73 1.19 -2.94
N ILE A 54 7.88 1.67 -2.02
CA ILE A 54 8.29 2.48 -0.87
C ILE A 54 9.19 1.65 0.05
N SER A 55 8.82 0.40 0.34
CA SER A 55 9.61 -0.50 1.17
C SER A 55 10.98 -0.81 0.54
N THR A 56 11.01 -1.04 -0.78
CA THR A 56 12.28 -1.29 -1.51
C THR A 56 13.19 -0.07 -1.45
N TYR A 57 12.65 1.12 -1.71
CA TYR A 57 13.39 2.38 -1.62
C TYR A 57 13.94 2.61 -0.21
N LEU A 58 13.12 2.38 0.82
CA LEU A 58 13.53 2.54 2.21
C LEU A 58 14.67 1.58 2.59
N ASN A 59 14.59 0.33 2.15
CA ASN A 59 15.65 -0.66 2.37
C ASN A 59 16.95 -0.28 1.67
N GLN A 60 16.87 0.24 0.43
CA GLN A 60 18.04 0.74 -0.29
C GLN A 60 18.67 1.95 0.42
N ALA A 61 17.84 2.88 0.92
CA ALA A 61 18.30 4.07 1.62
C ALA A 61 18.86 3.77 3.04
N LYS A 62 18.48 2.65 3.65
CA LYS A 62 19.06 2.15 4.92
C LYS A 62 20.39 1.41 4.71
N LEU A 63 20.66 0.90 3.50
CA LEU A 63 21.87 0.17 3.13
C LEU A 63 23.01 1.08 2.60
N GLN A 64 22.75 2.38 2.43
CA GLN A 64 23.73 3.42 2.06
C GLN A 64 24.15 4.26 3.27
#